data_AF-A0A0N0STQ5-F1
#
_entry.id   AF-A0A0N0STQ5-F1
#
_cell.length_a   1.000
_cell.length_b   1.000
_cell.length_c   1.000
_cell.angle_alpha   90.00
_cell.angle_beta   90.00
_cell.angle_gamma   90.00
#
_symmetry.space_group_name_H-M   'P 1'
#
loop_
_entity.id
_entity.type
_entity.pdbx_description
1 polymer ?
#
loop_
_entity_poly.entity_id
_entity_poly.type
_entity_poly.pdbx_seq_one_letter_code
_entity_poly.pdbx_strand_id
1 'polypeptide(L)' 'MSAGRPGAIDRTRPNGLAVAPDGRSVHVSNFESDTLSVIDTATDRTVATVPVGDGPTGVAH' A
#
# COMPACT_ATOMS: atom_id res chain seq x y z
N MET A 1 -12.97 -9.41 25.21
CA MET A 1 -11.66 -9.49 24.51
C MET A 1 -11.95 -10.05 23.13
N SER A 2 -11.99 -9.21 22.09
CA SER A 2 -12.30 -9.68 20.73
C SER A 2 -11.00 -10.13 20.09
N ALA A 3 -10.84 -11.43 19.88
CA ALA A 3 -9.78 -11.95 19.04
C ALA A 3 -10.04 -11.48 17.60
N GLY A 4 -9.16 -10.64 17.04
CA GLY A 4 -9.21 -10.26 15.63
C GLY A 4 -9.15 -11.52 14.77
N ARG A 5 -10.16 -11.72 13.92
CA ARG A 5 -10.29 -12.91 13.08
C ARG A 5 -9.12 -13.01 12.09
N PRO A 6 -8.46 -14.18 11.94
CA PRO A 6 -7.58 -14.43 10.81
C PRO A 6 -8.42 -14.38 9.52
N GLY A 7 -8.06 -13.51 8.58
CA GLY A 7 -8.69 -13.50 7.25
C GLY A 7 -9.79 -12.45 7.01
N ALA A 8 -9.81 -11.33 7.73
CA ALA A 8 -10.42 -10.14 7.13
C ALA A 8 -9.61 -9.83 5.85
N ILE A 9 -10.22 -10.01 4.68
CA ILE A 9 -9.63 -9.58 3.41
C ILE A 9 -9.33 -8.10 3.59
N ASP A 10 -8.06 -7.75 3.72
CA ASP A 10 -7.63 -6.35 3.77
C ASP A 10 -8.07 -5.71 2.45
N ARG A 11 -9.09 -4.85 2.54
CA ARG A 11 -9.73 -4.24 1.38
C ARG A 11 -8.89 -3.07 0.93
N THR A 12 -7.81 -3.38 0.22
CA THR A 12 -6.84 -2.37 -0.22
C THR A 12 -7.17 -1.81 -1.60
N ARG A 13 -7.93 -2.52 -2.45
CA ARG A 13 -8.24 -2.15 -3.85
C ARG A 13 -7.13 -1.31 -4.52
N PRO A 14 -5.97 -1.93 -4.85
CA PRO A 14 -4.85 -1.23 -5.46
C PRO A 14 -5.26 -0.54 -6.76
N ASN A 15 -4.86 0.71 -6.97
CA ASN A 15 -5.29 1.49 -8.13
C ASN A 15 -4.12 2.00 -8.97
N GLY A 16 -3.12 2.60 -8.33
CA GLY A 16 -1.92 3.13 -8.97
C GLY A 16 -0.66 2.58 -8.32
N LEU A 17 0.41 2.48 -9.12
CA LEU A 17 1.74 2.15 -8.60
C LEU A 17 2.83 2.98 -9.27
N ALA A 18 3.89 3.27 -8.53
CA ALA A 18 5.08 3.93 -9.04
C ALA A 18 6.34 3.30 -8.42
N VAL A 19 7.42 3.21 -9.21
CA VAL A 19 8.71 2.69 -8.77
C VAL A 19 9.62 3.87 -8.46
N ALA A 20 10.30 3.83 -7.31
CA ALA A 20 11.26 4.86 -6.95
C ALA A 20 12.38 4.98 -7.98
N PRO A 21 12.96 6.18 -8.22
CA PRO A 21 14.04 6.35 -9.18
C PRO A 21 15.25 5.46 -8.92
N ASP A 22 15.48 5.07 -7.66
CA ASP A 22 16.55 4.16 -7.26
C ASP A 22 16.17 2.66 -7.36
N GLY A 23 14.92 2.35 -7.72
CA GLY A 23 14.39 1.00 -7.86
C GLY A 23 14.20 0.22 -6.56
N ARG A 24 14.44 0.84 -5.39
CA ARG A 24 14.43 0.12 -4.10
C ARG A 24 13.05 -0.03 -3.49
N SER A 25 12.11 0.82 -3.88
CA SER A 25 10.73 0.74 -3.42
C SER A 25 9.70 0.87 -4.53
N VAL A 26 8.56 0.22 -4.31
CA VAL A 26 7.32 0.41 -5.07
C VAL A 26 6.31 1.05 -4.14
N HIS A 27 5.66 2.11 -4.61
CA HIS A 27 4.56 2.76 -3.92
C HIS A 27 3.24 2.36 -4.57
N VAL A 28 2.28 1.91 -3.78
CA VAL A 28 0.96 1.46 -4.26
C VAL A 28 -0.14 2.24 -3.56
N SER A 29 -1.00 2.93 -4.33
CA SER A 29 -2.20 3.55 -3.79
C SER A 29 -3.29 2.51 -3.58
N ASN A 30 -3.85 2.50 -2.37
CA ASN A 30 -4.88 1.57 -1.96
C ASN A 30 -6.19 2.34 -1.78
N PHE A 31 -7.06 2.26 -2.80
CA PHE A 31 -8.24 3.12 -2.88
C PHE A 31 -9.23 2.89 -1.74
N GLU A 32 -9.48 1.63 -1.37
CA GLU A 32 -10.50 1.32 -0.35
C GLU A 32 -10.01 1.47 1.08
N SER A 33 -8.69 1.51 1.29
CA SER A 33 -8.08 1.65 2.61
C SER A 33 -7.49 3.03 2.88
N ASP A 34 -7.64 3.99 1.96
CA ASP A 34 -7.18 5.38 2.10
C ASP A 34 -5.68 5.51 2.44
N THR A 35 -4.90 4.53 1.96
CA THR A 35 -3.48 4.37 2.29
C THR A 35 -2.61 4.24 1.04
N LEU A 36 -1.31 4.44 1.26
CA LEU A 36 -0.24 4.11 0.34
C LEU A 36 0.64 3.03 0.98
N SER A 37 0.85 1.92 0.28
CA SER A 37 1.82 0.90 0.67
C SER A 37 3.19 1.24 0.08
N VAL A 38 4.25 1.13 0.88
CA VAL A 38 5.65 1.16 0.43
C VAL A 38 6.19 -0.25 0.51
N ILE A 39 6.59 -0.80 -0.62
CA ILE A 39 7.06 -2.18 -0.76
C ILE A 39 8.55 -2.15 -1.10
N ASP A 40 9.37 -2.85 -0.33
CA ASP A 40 10.79 -3.08 -0.64
C ASP A 40 10.91 -4.12 -1.75
N THR A 41 11.61 -3.78 -2.83
CA THR A 41 11.72 -4.63 -4.02
C THR A 41 12.70 -5.79 -3.87
N ALA A 42 13.60 -5.74 -2.88
CA ALA A 42 14.56 -6.82 -2.65
C ALA A 42 13.93 -7.98 -1.87
N THR A 43 12.93 -7.68 -1.04
CA THR A 43 12.33 -8.64 -0.11
C THR A 43 10.85 -8.92 -0.37
N ASP A 44 10.24 -8.19 -1.30
CA ASP A 44 8.79 -8.22 -1.59
C ASP A 44 7.92 -7.98 -0.35
N ARG A 45 8.41 -7.14 0.56
CA ARG A 45 7.72 -6.83 1.82
C ARG A 45 7.24 -5.39 1.87
N THR A 46 6.02 -5.20 2.33
CA THR A 46 5.54 -3.87 2.75
C THR A 46 6.37 -3.40 3.94
N VAL A 47 7.12 -2.34 3.76
CA VAL A 47 7.95 -1.70 4.80
C VAL A 47 7.27 -0.51 5.45
N ALA A 48 6.26 0.07 4.81
CA ALA A 48 5.41 1.09 5.41
C ALA A 48 3.99 1.09 4.82
N THR A 49 3.04 1.53 5.63
CA THR A 49 1.68 1.87 5.20
C THR A 49 1.39 3.29 5.67
N VAL A 50 1.13 4.19 4.73
CA VAL A 50 1.01 5.63 4.98
C VAL A 50 -0.44 6.06 4.70
N PRO A 51 -1.17 6.65 5.65
CA PRO A 51 -2.46 7.28 5.37
C PRO A 51 -2.27 8.47 4.42
N VAL A 52 -3.04 8.53 3.33
CA VAL A 52 -2.89 9.58 2.31
C VAL A 52 -4.19 10.37 2.02
N GLY A 53 -5.31 9.95 2.63
CA GLY A 53 -6.63 10.54 2.42
C GLY A 53 -7.51 9.70 1.51
N ASP A 54 -8.75 10.13 1.35
CA ASP A 54 -9.82 9.30 0.78
C ASP A 54 -9.59 8.93 -0.70
N GLY A 55 -9.69 7.64 -1.01
CA GLY A 55 -9.74 7.11 -2.36
C GLY A 55 -8.55 7.45 -3.25
N PRO A 56 -7.30 7.20 -2.84
CA PRO A 56 -6.13 7.52 -3.66
C PRO A 56 -6.13 6.70 -4.95
N THR A 57 -5.90 7.36 -6.08
CA THR A 57 -5.98 6.73 -7.42
C THR A 57 -4.64 6.63 -8.12
N GLY A 58 -3.77 7.64 -8.00
CA GLY A 58 -2.49 7.71 -8.70
C GLY A 58 -1.30 7.91 -7.77
N VAL A 59 -0.12 7.50 -8.23
CA VAL A 59 1.17 7.71 -7.57
C VAL A 59 2.18 8.16 -8.63
N ALA A 60 3.04 9.13 -8.29
CA ALA A 60 4.13 9.62 -9.14
C ALA A 60 5.39 9.89 -8.29
N HIS A 61 6.55 9.90 -8.94
CA HIS A 61 7.86 10.16 -8.33
C HIS A 61 8.42 11.52 -8.74
#